data_AF-A0A6N8JAK9-F1
#
_entry.id   AF-A0A6N8JAK9-F1
#
_cell.length_a   1.000
_cell.length_b   1.000
_cell.length_c   1.000
_cell.angle_alpha   90.00
_cell.angle_beta   90.00
_cell.angle_gamma   90.00
#
_symmetry.space_group_name_H-M   'P 1'
#
loop_
_entity.id
_entity.type
_entity.pdbx_description
1 polymer ?
#
loop_
_entity_poly.entity_id
_entity_poly.type
_entity_poly.pdbx_seq_one_letter_code
_entity_poly.pdbx_strand_id
1 'polypeptide(L)'
;MAPKLITDSNSFISTQVLQELCNIVTRKFKFSYEQAATAIKECSQNNNLHTNTEDTVLQACQIADRYGFSFYDSMIVAAALESNCNMLYSEDLHDGQVIDGKLTVKNPFK
;
A
#
# COMPACT_ATOMS: atom_id res chain seq x y z
N MET A 1 5.08 -14.26 12.81
CA MET A 1 5.62 -13.07 13.50
C MET A 1 5.00 -11.80 12.89
N ALA A 2 3.69 -11.59 13.04
CA ALA A 2 3.00 -10.42 12.50
C ALA A 2 1.99 -9.71 13.46
N PRO A 3 2.29 -9.40 14.74
CA PRO A 3 1.33 -8.67 15.58
C PRO A 3 1.77 -7.25 16.00
N LYS A 4 2.85 -6.67 15.43
CA LYS A 4 3.46 -5.45 16.00
C LYS A 4 3.35 -4.16 15.17
N LEU A 5 2.41 -4.08 14.24
CA LEU A 5 2.18 -2.88 13.41
C LEU A 5 0.76 -2.30 13.50
N ILE A 6 -0.11 -2.80 14.39
CA ILE A 6 -1.54 -2.43 14.46
C ILE A 6 -1.89 -1.72 15.80
N THR A 7 -1.00 -0.86 16.30
CA THR A 7 -1.28 -0.11 17.55
C THR A 7 -1.23 1.41 17.42
N ASP A 8 -0.86 1.94 16.25
CA ASP A 8 -1.00 3.38 15.97
C ASP A 8 -2.15 3.59 15.00
N SER A 9 -3.20 4.27 15.47
CA SER A 9 -4.47 4.54 14.80
C SER A 9 -4.36 5.49 13.58
N ASN A 10 -3.20 5.57 12.94
CA ASN A 10 -2.91 6.53 11.86
C ASN A 10 -2.17 5.89 10.67
N SER A 11 -2.47 4.62 10.37
CA SER A 11 -2.04 3.97 9.14
C SER A 11 -2.99 4.28 7.98
N PHE A 12 -2.46 4.24 6.76
CA PHE A 12 -3.21 4.39 5.53
C PHE A 12 -3.10 3.13 4.67
N ILE A 13 -4.18 2.81 3.97
CA ILE A 13 -4.19 1.80 2.90
C ILE A 13 -4.85 2.41 1.67
N SER A 14 -4.42 2.00 0.47
CA SER A 14 -5.03 2.48 -0.77
C SER A 14 -6.08 1.50 -1.30
N THR A 15 -6.95 1.99 -2.19
CA THR A 15 -7.88 1.14 -2.94
C THR A 15 -7.18 0.09 -3.80
N GLN A 16 -5.95 0.34 -4.25
CA GLN A 16 -5.10 -0.67 -4.92
C GLN A 16 -4.75 -1.82 -3.98
N VAL A 17 -4.31 -1.52 -2.75
CA VAL A 17 -3.96 -2.56 -1.76
C VAL A 17 -5.17 -3.43 -1.42
N LEU A 18 -6.37 -2.87 -1.39
CA LEU A 18 -7.60 -3.66 -1.21
C LEU A 18 -7.88 -4.61 -2.39
N GLN A 19 -7.57 -4.19 -3.63
CA GLN A 19 -7.69 -5.06 -4.81
C GLN A 19 -6.66 -6.19 -4.80
N GLU A 20 -5.43 -5.88 -4.40
CA GLU A 20 -4.36 -6.87 -4.23
C GLU A 20 -4.72 -7.89 -3.14
N LEU A 21 -5.25 -7.43 -2.00
CA LEU A 21 -5.76 -8.29 -0.94
C LEU A 21 -6.84 -9.25 -1.48
N CYS A 22 -7.84 -8.74 -2.19
CA CYS A 22 -8.90 -9.55 -2.80
C CYS A 22 -8.32 -10.63 -3.72
N ASN A 23 -7.42 -10.26 -4.62
CA ASN A 23 -6.77 -11.17 -5.55
C ASN A 23 -5.96 -12.26 -4.81
N ILE A 24 -5.23 -11.89 -3.77
CA ILE A 24 -4.42 -12.83 -2.99
C ILE A 24 -5.33 -13.82 -2.24
N VAL A 25 -6.33 -13.35 -1.49
CA VAL A 25 -7.17 -14.23 -0.66
C VAL A 25 -8.02 -15.18 -1.50
N THR A 26 -8.52 -14.72 -2.65
CA THR A 26 -9.32 -15.57 -3.55
C THR A 26 -8.45 -16.56 -4.33
N ARG A 27 -7.30 -16.14 -4.87
CA ARG A 27 -6.47 -17.02 -5.71
C ARG A 27 -5.60 -17.97 -4.91
N LYS A 28 -4.93 -17.49 -3.87
CA LYS A 28 -3.94 -18.23 -3.08
C LYS A 28 -4.59 -19.00 -1.93
N PHE A 29 -5.53 -18.35 -1.22
CA PHE A 29 -6.17 -18.93 -0.04
C PHE A 29 -7.56 -19.53 -0.31
N LYS A 30 -8.04 -19.46 -1.56
CA LYS A 30 -9.31 -20.04 -2.03
C LYS A 30 -10.54 -19.55 -1.26
N PHE A 31 -10.49 -18.32 -0.76
CA PHE A 31 -11.64 -17.68 -0.14
C PHE A 31 -12.77 -17.47 -1.16
N SER A 32 -14.02 -17.56 -0.70
CA SER A 32 -15.15 -17.03 -1.46
C SER A 32 -15.08 -15.50 -1.53
N TYR A 33 -15.79 -14.89 -2.48
CA TYR A 33 -15.87 -13.42 -2.53
C TYR A 33 -16.55 -12.80 -1.31
N GLU A 34 -17.42 -13.55 -0.62
CA GLU A 34 -18.00 -13.12 0.65
C GLU A 34 -16.93 -13.03 1.76
N GLN A 35 -16.09 -14.06 1.88
CA GLN A 35 -14.97 -14.05 2.82
C GLN A 35 -13.95 -12.94 2.48
N ALA A 36 -13.68 -12.73 1.19
CA ALA A 36 -12.83 -11.64 0.73
C ALA A 36 -13.41 -10.26 1.07
N ALA A 37 -14.72 -10.06 0.88
CA ALA A 37 -15.41 -8.81 1.23
C ALA A 37 -15.32 -8.52 2.73
N THR A 38 -15.45 -9.53 3.59
CA THR A 38 -15.25 -9.38 5.03
C THR A 38 -13.82 -8.93 5.35
N ALA A 39 -12.80 -9.58 4.78
CA ALA A 39 -11.40 -9.19 4.99
C ALA A 39 -11.09 -7.76 4.51
N ILE A 40 -11.62 -7.37 3.35
CA ILE A 40 -11.48 -6.01 2.81
C ILE A 40 -12.12 -4.99 3.75
N LYS A 41 -13.32 -5.28 4.26
CA LYS A 41 -14.03 -4.39 5.18
C LYS A 41 -13.27 -4.22 6.50
N GLU A 42 -12.79 -5.32 7.08
CA GLU A 42 -11.96 -5.27 8.29
C GLU A 42 -10.69 -4.46 8.07
N CYS A 43 -10.00 -4.65 6.94
CA CYS A 43 -8.81 -3.88 6.60
C CYS A 43 -9.12 -2.38 6.49
N SER A 44 -10.19 -2.02 5.78
CA SER A 44 -10.62 -0.62 5.63
C SER A 44 -11.13 0.02 6.92
N GLN A 45 -11.61 -0.74 7.89
CA GLN A 45 -12.06 -0.20 9.18
C GLN A 45 -10.90 0.07 10.15
N ASN A 46 -9.80 -0.66 9.99
CA ASN A 46 -8.60 -0.53 10.83
C ASN A 46 -7.57 0.48 10.30
N ASN A 47 -7.83 1.10 9.15
CA ASN A 47 -6.90 2.02 8.48
C ASN A 47 -7.67 3.19 7.84
N ASN A 48 -6.99 4.31 7.62
CA ASN A 48 -7.52 5.37 6.78
C ASN A 48 -7.45 4.93 5.30
N LEU A 49 -8.56 5.05 4.57
CA LEU A 49 -8.60 4.67 3.17
C LEU A 49 -8.20 5.85 2.26
N HIS A 50 -7.14 5.66 1.49
CA HIS A 50 -6.78 6.52 0.38
C HIS A 50 -7.39 5.99 -0.92
N THR A 51 -8.18 6.81 -1.62
CA THR A 51 -8.76 6.44 -2.92
C THR A 51 -7.86 6.92 -4.03
N ASN A 52 -7.29 5.99 -4.79
CA ASN A 52 -6.48 6.36 -5.96
C ASN A 52 -7.37 7.04 -7.00
N THR A 53 -6.96 8.23 -7.41
CA THR A 53 -7.65 9.06 -8.42
C THR A 53 -6.85 9.10 -9.71
N GLU A 54 -7.34 9.84 -10.72
CA GLU A 54 -6.56 10.14 -11.92
C GLU A 54 -5.22 10.83 -11.58
N ASP A 55 -5.22 11.76 -10.62
CA ASP A 55 -4.01 12.45 -10.18
C ASP A 55 -2.99 11.46 -9.58
N THR A 56 -3.46 10.51 -8.77
CA THR A 56 -2.62 9.45 -8.20
C THR A 56 -1.97 8.60 -9.29
N VAL A 57 -2.71 8.29 -10.37
CA VAL A 57 -2.20 7.55 -11.52
C VAL A 57 -1.16 8.35 -12.29
N LEU A 58 -1.39 9.64 -12.52
CA LEU A 58 -0.43 10.52 -13.20
C LEU A 58 0.85 10.71 -12.38
N GLN A 59 0.74 10.85 -11.05
CA GLN A 59 1.90 10.87 -10.16
C GLN A 59 2.68 9.54 -10.20
N ALA A 60 1.98 8.40 -10.23
CA ALA A 60 2.63 7.10 -10.33
C ALA A 60 3.48 6.99 -11.61
N CYS A 61 3.02 7.53 -12.75
CA CYS A 61 3.82 7.59 -13.97
C CYS A 61 5.13 8.38 -13.77
N GLN A 62 5.05 9.54 -13.11
CA GLN A 62 6.22 10.39 -12.83
C GLN A 62 7.21 9.70 -11.88
N ILE A 63 6.70 9.02 -10.85
CA ILE A 63 7.51 8.26 -9.89
C ILE A 63 8.19 7.08 -10.58
N ALA A 64 7.47 6.35 -11.45
CA ALA A 64 8.03 5.23 -12.20
C ALA A 64 9.19 5.67 -13.10
N ASP A 65 9.01 6.76 -13.85
CA ASP A 65 10.06 7.33 -14.71
C ASP A 65 11.28 7.77 -13.90
N ARG A 66 11.04 8.46 -12.77
CA ARG A 66 12.11 9.05 -11.95
C ARG A 66 12.92 8.02 -11.17
N TYR A 67 12.27 7.00 -10.61
CA TYR A 67 12.90 6.04 -9.69
C TYR A 67 13.12 4.66 -10.30
N GLY A 68 12.60 4.41 -11.51
CA GLY A 68 12.71 3.11 -12.18
C GLY A 68 11.89 1.99 -11.53
N PHE A 69 10.93 2.34 -10.69
CA PHE A 69 10.00 1.38 -10.08
C PHE A 69 8.98 0.86 -11.09
N SER A 70 8.38 -0.30 -10.80
CA SER A 70 7.22 -0.74 -11.57
C SER A 70 6.07 0.25 -11.40
N PHE A 71 5.17 0.33 -12.38
CA PHE A 71 4.02 1.24 -12.29
C PHE A 71 3.14 0.98 -11.06
N TYR A 72 2.95 -0.29 -10.69
CA TYR A 72 2.13 -0.66 -9.53
C TYR A 72 2.80 -0.31 -8.20
N ASP A 73 4.13 -0.47 -8.09
CA ASP A 73 4.87 -0.01 -6.91
C ASP A 73 4.82 1.52 -6.82
N SER A 74 4.98 2.22 -7.95
CA SER A 74 4.87 3.67 -8.03
C SER A 74 3.48 4.17 -7.62
N MET A 75 2.42 3.42 -7.91
CA MET A 75 1.06 3.77 -7.48
C MET A 75 0.90 3.69 -5.95
N ILE A 76 1.54 2.71 -5.30
CA ILE A 76 1.58 2.62 -3.83
C ILE A 76 2.37 3.80 -3.24
N VAL A 77 3.50 4.14 -3.85
CA VAL A 77 4.32 5.29 -3.44
C VAL A 77 3.54 6.61 -3.58
N ALA A 78 2.85 6.82 -4.70
CA ALA A 78 2.01 8.00 -4.94
C ALA A 78 0.94 8.14 -3.85
N ALA A 79 0.18 7.07 -3.58
CA ALA A 79 -0.84 7.06 -2.55
C ALA A 79 -0.28 7.38 -1.15
N ALA A 80 0.91 6.88 -0.81
CA ALA A 80 1.58 7.17 0.45
C ALA A 80 2.01 8.64 0.55
N LEU A 81 2.56 9.21 -0.52
CA LEU A 81 2.94 10.63 -0.58
C LEU A 81 1.72 11.55 -0.48
N GLU A 82 0.64 11.27 -1.20
CA GLU A 82 -0.61 12.03 -1.16
C GLU A 82 -1.29 11.95 0.22
N SER A 83 -1.13 10.82 0.92
CA SER A 83 -1.59 10.64 2.30
C SER A 83 -0.68 11.30 3.34
N ASN A 84 0.38 12.01 2.92
CA ASN A 84 1.40 12.62 3.78
C ASN A 84 2.08 11.61 4.73
N CYS A 85 2.18 10.35 4.32
CA CYS A 85 2.93 9.35 5.08
C CYS A 85 4.43 9.67 5.04
N ASN A 86 5.11 9.41 6.15
CA ASN A 86 6.58 9.49 6.26
C ASN A 86 7.24 8.11 6.21
N MET A 87 6.44 7.05 6.26
CA MET A 87 6.89 5.65 6.25
C MET A 87 6.02 4.85 5.28
N LEU A 88 6.64 4.06 4.42
CA LEU A 88 5.99 3.09 3.54
C LEU A 88 6.49 1.69 3.88
N TYR A 89 5.58 0.79 4.23
CA TYR A 89 5.91 -0.63 4.41
C TYR A 89 5.80 -1.36 3.07
N SER A 90 6.91 -1.90 2.57
CA SER A 90 6.94 -2.65 1.31
C SER A 90 8.05 -3.71 1.35
N GLU A 91 7.76 -4.90 0.83
CA GLU A 91 8.74 -5.97 0.68
C GLU A 91 9.55 -5.88 -0.62
N ASP A 92 8.94 -5.32 -1.66
CA ASP A 92 9.50 -5.23 -3.01
C ASP A 92 10.43 -4.02 -3.21
N LEU A 93 10.21 -2.95 -2.44
CA LEU A 93 11.05 -1.75 -2.48
C LEU A 93 12.30 -1.87 -1.59
N HIS A 94 13.32 -1.07 -1.89
CA HIS A 94 14.57 -1.09 -1.16
C HIS A 94 14.40 -0.52 0.26
N ASP A 95 14.63 -1.38 1.26
CA ASP A 95 14.61 -0.99 2.67
C ASP A 95 15.56 0.18 2.98
N GLY A 96 15.06 1.21 3.67
CA GLY A 96 15.78 2.43 3.99
C GLY A 96 15.83 3.47 2.87
N GLN A 97 15.27 3.19 1.68
CA GLN A 97 15.20 4.18 0.61
C GLN A 97 14.30 5.36 1.01
N VAL A 98 14.77 6.58 0.72
CA VAL A 98 14.01 7.82 0.96
C VAL A 98 13.53 8.37 -0.38
N ILE A 99 12.20 8.49 -0.53
CA ILE A 99 11.52 9.01 -1.72
C ILE A 99 11.10 10.45 -1.45
N ASP A 100 11.46 11.35 -2.36
CA ASP A 100 11.17 12.79 -2.30
C ASP A 100 11.58 13.47 -0.97
N GLY A 101 12.59 12.92 -0.29
CA GLY A 101 13.09 13.44 0.99
C GLY A 101 12.10 13.33 2.16
N LYS A 102 10.98 12.61 1.98
CA LYS A 102 9.86 12.58 2.94
C LYS A 102 9.44 11.16 3.31
N LEU A 103 9.33 10.27 2.34
CA LEU A 103 8.79 8.93 2.53
C LEU A 103 9.93 7.92 2.65
N THR A 104 10.07 7.30 3.81
CA THR A 104 11.08 6.25 4.04
C THR A 104 10.45 4.88 3.83
N VAL A 105 11.07 4.05 3.00
CA VAL A 105 10.68 2.66 2.79
C VAL A 105 11.21 1.81 3.94
N LYS A 106 10.37 0.95 4.50
CA LYS A 106 10.74 -0.03 5.51
C LYS A 106 10.23 -1.42 5.13
N ASN A 107 11.13 -2.38 5.08
CA ASN A 107 10.75 -3.77 4.86
C ASN A 107 10.20 -4.37 6.17
N PRO A 108 8.94 -4.86 6.19
CA PRO A 108 8.31 -5.35 7.42
C PRO A 108 8.88 -6.70 7.92
N PHE A 109 9.72 -7.38 7.14
CA PHE A 109 10.32 -8.67 7.47
C PHE A 109 11.79 -8.57 7.92
N LYS A 110 12.33 -7.35 8.02
CA LYS A 110 13.66 -7.08 8.57
C LYS A 110 13.59 -6.54 10.00
#